data_AF-A0A9W9YB81-F1
#
_entry.id   AF-A0A9W9YB81-F1
#
_cell.length_a   1.000
_cell.length_b   1.000
_cell.length_c   1.000
_cell.angle_alpha   90.00
_cell.angle_beta   90.00
_cell.angle_gamma   90.00
#
_symmetry.space_group_name_H-M   'P 1'
#
loop_
_entity.id
_entity.type
_entity.pdbx_description
1 polymer ?
#
loop_
_entity_poly.entity_id
_entity_poly.type
_entity_poly.pdbx_seq_one_letter_code
_entity_poly.pdbx_strand_id
1 'polypeptide(L)'
;MALTATTTNDTMTEITHTLGMYKCTEIKASSNRPNIMYNVKKMKNVPEEEIEQRQELLDEIFGEVVNNLQNNGKKAPKAIVFCFLRNDCAIIYEYFLQKLEDDAKKEIQSQETIKHNCCDICASTCECEDCLLMEAMDAMEIDKYDENSVFPQVESECHKFNIEQKKVIEKQLVDLRESISQNACLLSADHSLGFTTQVVKQIVESCDSMITVEHVLDKADIWDATLAQKVLDILENVAK
;
A
#
# COMPACT_ATOMS: atom_id res chain seq x y z
N MET A 1 18.93 -4.29 27.43
CA MET A 1 19.49 -4.94 26.23
C MET A 1 18.94 -4.19 25.03
N ALA A 2 19.79 -3.71 24.13
CA ALA A 2 19.38 -3.02 22.91
C ALA A 2 19.74 -3.91 21.71
N LEU A 3 18.82 -4.07 20.76
CA LEU A 3 19.00 -4.89 19.56
C LEU A 3 18.85 -4.00 18.34
N THR A 4 19.81 -4.08 17.42
CA THR A 4 19.87 -3.22 16.24
C THR A 4 20.42 -3.98 15.04
N ALA A 5 19.83 -3.78 13.86
CA ALA A 5 20.27 -4.48 12.64
C ALA A 5 21.33 -3.71 11.82
N THR A 6 21.25 -2.37 11.79
CA THR A 6 22.01 -1.52 10.84
C THR A 6 22.83 -0.43 11.52
N THR A 7 23.24 -0.65 12.76
CA THR A 7 23.86 0.40 13.58
C THR A 7 25.33 0.62 13.20
N THR A 8 25.67 1.90 12.97
CA THR A 8 27.05 2.39 12.88
C THR A 8 27.60 2.65 14.28
N ASN A 9 28.92 2.82 14.41
CA ASN A 9 29.56 3.07 15.70
C ASN A 9 29.06 4.38 16.35
N ASP A 10 28.77 5.41 15.55
CA ASP A 10 28.27 6.70 16.04
C ASP A 10 26.86 6.55 16.62
N THR A 11 25.96 5.91 15.87
CA THR A 11 24.59 5.62 16.33
C THR A 11 24.60 4.70 17.55
N MET A 12 25.53 3.74 17.64
CA MET A 12 25.69 2.91 18.84
C MET A 12 26.08 3.75 20.06
N THR A 13 27.00 4.69 19.89
CA THR A 13 27.46 5.58 20.97
C THR A 13 26.34 6.47 21.46
N GLU A 14 25.54 7.01 20.54
CA GLU A 14 24.36 7.81 20.86
C GLU A 14 23.30 6.98 21.61
N ILE A 15 22.99 5.77 21.12
CA ILE A 15 22.03 4.86 21.77
C ILE A 15 22.51 4.51 23.18
N THR A 16 23.78 4.13 23.34
CA THR A 16 24.33 3.72 24.64
C THR A 16 24.35 4.87 25.64
N HIS A 17 24.71 6.08 25.20
CA HIS A 17 24.64 7.28 26.04
C HIS A 17 23.20 7.63 26.42
N THR A 18 22.29 7.66 25.46
CA THR A 18 20.88 8.03 25.66
C THR A 18 20.16 7.05 26.58
N LEU A 19 20.45 5.76 26.46
CA LEU A 19 19.89 4.71 27.30
C LEU A 19 20.60 4.56 28.65
N GLY A 20 21.63 5.37 28.95
CA GLY A 20 22.39 5.28 30.20
C GLY A 20 23.09 3.92 30.36
N MET A 21 23.48 3.28 29.26
CA MET A 21 24.09 1.96 29.27
C MET A 21 25.60 2.07 29.55
N TYR A 22 25.99 1.97 30.82
CA TYR A 22 27.40 1.97 31.22
C TYR A 22 28.02 0.57 31.10
N LYS A 23 29.24 0.47 30.58
CA LYS A 23 30.00 -0.79 30.41
C LYS A 23 29.25 -1.86 29.61
N CYS A 24 28.61 -1.47 28.50
CA CYS A 24 27.93 -2.40 27.60
C CYS A 24 28.93 -3.31 26.86
N THR A 25 28.57 -4.58 26.67
CA THR A 25 29.29 -5.51 25.80
C THR A 25 28.65 -5.48 24.41
N GLU A 26 29.45 -5.21 23.39
CA GLU A 26 29.01 -5.24 21.99
C GLU A 26 29.07 -6.68 21.46
N ILE A 27 27.97 -7.14 20.86
CA ILE A 27 27.93 -8.41 20.14
C ILE A 27 27.51 -8.11 18.70
N LYS A 28 28.45 -8.26 17.77
CA LYS A 28 28.22 -8.01 16.35
C LYS A 28 28.20 -9.33 15.58
N ALA A 29 27.03 -9.64 15.01
CA ALA A 29 26.90 -10.76 14.09
C ALA A 29 27.25 -10.33 12.66
N SER A 30 27.81 -11.24 11.87
CA SER A 30 28.01 -11.00 10.44
C SER A 30 26.67 -10.97 9.70
N SER A 31 26.50 -9.97 8.83
CA SER A 31 25.37 -9.88 7.91
C SER A 31 25.46 -10.86 6.75
N ASN A 32 26.60 -11.53 6.56
CA ASN A 32 26.77 -12.50 5.48
C ASN A 32 25.79 -13.67 5.64
N ARG A 33 25.18 -14.07 4.52
CA ARG A 33 24.28 -15.22 4.43
C ARG A 33 24.77 -16.07 3.26
N PRO A 34 25.66 -17.05 3.51
CA PRO A 34 26.33 -17.80 2.43
C PRO A 34 25.37 -18.66 1.59
N ASN A 35 24.15 -18.89 2.09
CA ASN A 35 23.07 -19.58 1.39
C ASN A 35 22.18 -18.65 0.55
N ILE A 36 22.48 -17.35 0.47
CA ILE A 36 21.75 -16.39 -0.38
C ILE A 36 22.64 -16.04 -1.57
N MET A 37 22.15 -16.37 -2.77
CA MET A 37 22.79 -15.97 -4.02
C MET A 37 22.21 -14.64 -4.50
N TYR A 38 23.08 -13.74 -4.96
CA TYR A 38 22.70 -12.43 -5.49
C TYR A 38 22.85 -12.42 -7.01
N ASN A 39 21.84 -11.91 -7.71
CA ASN A 39 21.86 -11.67 -9.14
C ASN A 39 21.26 -10.29 -9.42
N VAL A 40 21.83 -9.56 -10.38
CA VAL A 40 21.34 -8.25 -10.81
C VAL A 40 21.21 -8.27 -12.32
N LYS A 41 20.00 -7.99 -12.81
CA LYS A 41 19.68 -7.90 -14.23
C LYS A 41 19.20 -6.49 -14.55
N LYS A 42 19.76 -5.90 -15.60
CA LYS A 42 19.31 -4.59 -16.11
C LYS A 42 17.99 -4.78 -16.85
N MET A 43 16.95 -4.09 -16.43
CA MET A 43 15.64 -4.13 -17.09
C MET A 43 15.53 -3.05 -18.18
N LYS A 44 14.73 -3.34 -19.20
CA LYS A 44 14.33 -2.34 -20.19
C LYS A 44 13.31 -1.40 -19.54
N ASN A 45 13.39 -0.11 -19.87
CA ASN A 45 12.33 0.83 -19.51
C ASN A 45 11.30 0.82 -20.64
N VAL A 46 10.10 0.33 -20.34
CA VAL A 46 8.99 0.20 -21.30
C VAL A 46 7.93 1.21 -20.89
N PRO A 47 7.51 2.12 -21.79
CA PRO A 47 6.42 3.05 -21.53
C PRO A 47 5.12 2.31 -21.17
N GLU A 48 4.28 2.92 -20.33
CA GLU A 48 3.02 2.30 -19.87
C GLU A 48 2.04 1.98 -21.02
N GLU A 49 2.12 2.73 -22.12
CA GLU A 49 1.28 2.58 -23.31
C GLU A 49 1.62 1.30 -24.11
N GLU A 50 2.83 0.75 -23.95
CA GLU A 50 3.30 -0.41 -24.72
C GLU A 50 2.98 -1.73 -23.97
N ILE A 51 1.70 -2.06 -23.92
CA ILE A 51 1.16 -3.21 -23.17
C ILE A 51 1.86 -4.53 -23.54
N GLU A 52 2.03 -4.82 -24.83
CA GLU A 52 2.66 -6.08 -25.30
C GLU A 52 4.10 -6.23 -24.81
N GLN A 53 4.92 -5.18 -24.95
CA GLN A 53 6.31 -5.19 -24.51
C GLN A 53 6.44 -5.32 -22.98
N ARG A 54 5.50 -4.72 -22.25
CA ARG A 54 5.44 -4.86 -20.79
C ARG A 54 5.12 -6.30 -20.39
N GLN A 55 4.24 -6.96 -21.13
CA GLN A 55 3.89 -8.35 -20.88
C GLN A 55 5.06 -9.30 -21.21
N GLU A 56 5.79 -9.07 -22.30
CA GLU A 56 7.03 -9.78 -22.62
C GLU A 56 8.08 -9.60 -21.51
N LEU A 57 8.20 -8.40 -20.95
CA LEU A 57 9.12 -8.12 -19.85
C LEU A 57 8.73 -8.88 -18.58
N LEU A 58 7.44 -8.96 -18.24
CA LEU A 58 6.96 -9.75 -17.11
C LEU A 58 7.20 -11.25 -17.33
N ASP A 59 6.99 -11.75 -18.55
CA ASP A 59 7.29 -13.14 -18.91
C ASP A 59 8.79 -13.44 -18.79
N GLU A 60 9.66 -12.51 -19.18
CA GLU A 60 11.11 -12.64 -19.03
C GLU A 60 11.56 -12.68 -17.55
N ILE A 61 10.88 -11.94 -16.67
CA ILE A 61 11.24 -11.82 -15.25
C ILE A 61 10.65 -12.97 -14.42
N PHE A 62 9.36 -13.23 -14.60
CA PHE A 62 8.58 -14.12 -13.73
C PHE A 62 8.26 -15.47 -14.37
N GLY A 63 8.59 -15.68 -15.65
CA GLY A 63 8.28 -16.92 -16.36
C GLY A 63 8.80 -18.18 -15.65
N GLU A 64 10.00 -18.13 -15.07
CA GLU A 64 10.52 -19.26 -14.28
C GLU A 64 9.72 -19.51 -13.00
N VAL A 65 9.24 -18.45 -12.34
CA VAL A 65 8.39 -18.55 -11.15
C VAL A 65 7.04 -19.16 -11.52
N VAL A 66 6.42 -18.66 -12.60
CA VAL A 66 5.16 -19.18 -13.15
C VAL A 66 5.29 -20.66 -13.49
N ASN A 67 6.33 -21.04 -14.23
CA ASN A 67 6.59 -22.43 -14.60
C ASN A 67 6.77 -23.33 -13.36
N ASN A 68 7.49 -22.85 -12.34
CA ASN A 68 7.68 -23.60 -11.10
C ASN A 68 6.35 -23.78 -10.34
N LEU A 69 5.52 -22.74 -10.29
CA LEU A 69 4.21 -22.78 -9.65
C LEU A 69 3.26 -23.73 -10.39
N GLN A 70 3.20 -23.68 -11.72
CA GLN A 70 2.37 -24.58 -12.53
C GLN A 70 2.79 -26.05 -12.38
N ASN A 71 4.10 -26.33 -12.36
CA ASN A 71 4.59 -27.70 -12.29
C ASN A 71 4.54 -28.32 -10.88
N ASN A 72 4.74 -27.51 -9.83
CA ASN A 72 4.89 -28.00 -8.46
C ASN A 72 3.73 -27.62 -7.52
N GLY A 73 2.86 -26.69 -7.93
CA GLY A 73 1.74 -26.20 -7.13
C GLY A 73 2.17 -25.81 -5.71
N LYS A 74 1.51 -26.39 -4.70
CA LYS A 74 1.80 -26.15 -3.27
C LYS A 74 3.19 -26.60 -2.81
N LYS A 75 3.89 -27.42 -3.60
CA LYS A 75 5.27 -27.85 -3.33
C LYS A 75 6.31 -26.92 -3.95
N ALA A 76 5.88 -25.92 -4.73
CA ALA A 76 6.79 -24.96 -5.32
C ALA A 76 7.56 -24.18 -4.24
N PRO A 77 8.82 -23.79 -4.52
CA PRO A 77 9.55 -22.85 -3.67
C PRO A 77 8.78 -21.54 -3.48
N LYS A 78 8.75 -21.03 -2.24
CA LYS A 78 8.09 -19.76 -1.95
C LYS A 78 8.98 -18.60 -2.41
N ALA A 79 8.37 -17.63 -3.08
CA ALA A 79 9.02 -16.41 -3.53
C ALA A 79 8.36 -15.18 -2.89
N ILE A 80 9.14 -14.11 -2.68
CA ILE A 80 8.66 -12.80 -2.25
C ILE A 80 9.08 -11.80 -3.33
N VAL A 81 8.13 -11.01 -3.81
CA VAL A 81 8.37 -9.95 -4.79
C VAL A 81 8.20 -8.61 -4.09
N PHE A 82 9.25 -7.80 -4.08
CA PHE A 82 9.22 -6.44 -3.54
C PHE A 82 8.96 -5.46 -4.69
N CYS A 83 7.91 -4.65 -4.54
CA CYS A 83 7.53 -3.63 -5.51
C CYS A 83 7.74 -2.23 -4.91
N PHE A 84 7.89 -1.22 -5.75
CA PHE A 84 8.07 0.16 -5.29
C PHE A 84 6.72 0.83 -5.06
N LEU A 85 5.79 0.72 -6.01
CA LEU A 85 4.45 1.28 -5.91
C LEU A 85 3.40 0.21 -5.63
N ARG A 86 2.27 0.62 -5.04
CA ARG A 86 1.10 -0.25 -4.89
C ARG A 86 0.53 -0.68 -6.24
N ASN A 87 0.57 0.21 -7.22
CA ASN A 87 0.11 -0.10 -8.58
C ASN A 87 0.95 -1.22 -9.22
N ASP A 88 2.27 -1.26 -8.96
CA ASP A 88 3.15 -2.34 -9.42
C ASP A 88 2.70 -3.69 -8.82
N CYS A 89 2.32 -3.71 -7.54
CA CYS A 89 1.77 -4.91 -6.91
C CYS A 89 0.52 -5.41 -7.63
N ALA A 90 -0.40 -4.50 -7.98
CA ALA A 90 -1.64 -4.84 -8.68
C ALA A 90 -1.36 -5.43 -10.06
N ILE A 91 -0.46 -4.80 -10.84
CA ILE A 91 -0.07 -5.26 -12.17
C ILE A 91 0.57 -6.65 -12.10
N ILE A 92 1.50 -6.86 -11.16
CA ILE A 92 2.18 -8.15 -11.00
C ILE A 92 1.20 -9.22 -10.52
N TYR A 93 0.29 -8.88 -9.61
CA TYR A 93 -0.75 -9.78 -9.14
C TYR A 93 -1.69 -10.22 -10.28
N GLU A 94 -2.17 -9.27 -11.08
CA GLU A 94 -3.01 -9.56 -12.24
C GLU A 94 -2.27 -10.44 -13.26
N TYR A 95 -0.98 -10.16 -13.51
CA TYR A 95 -0.14 -11.00 -14.35
C TYR A 95 -0.09 -12.45 -13.87
N PHE A 96 0.12 -12.69 -12.57
CA PHE A 96 0.11 -14.04 -12.01
C PHE A 96 -1.27 -14.69 -12.12
N LEU A 97 -2.36 -13.95 -11.89
CA LEU A 97 -3.73 -14.46 -12.06
C LEU A 97 -4.07 -14.83 -13.51
N GLN A 98 -3.53 -14.11 -14.48
CA GLN A 98 -3.71 -14.42 -15.91
C GLN A 98 -2.94 -15.68 -16.31
N LYS A 99 -1.75 -15.91 -15.73
CA LYS A 99 -0.85 -17.03 -16.09
C LYS A 99 -1.09 -18.31 -15.30
N LEU A 100 -1.58 -18.20 -14.07
CA LEU A 100 -1.96 -19.32 -13.22
C LEU A 100 -3.46 -19.52 -13.42
N GLU A 101 -3.82 -20.57 -14.17
CA GLU A 101 -5.20 -20.90 -14.59
C GLU A 101 -6.19 -21.06 -13.41
N ASP A 102 -7.45 -21.43 -13.71
CA ASP A 102 -8.62 -21.41 -12.80
C ASP A 102 -8.42 -22.08 -11.42
N ASP A 103 -7.45 -22.98 -11.26
CA ASP A 103 -7.14 -23.61 -9.98
C ASP A 103 -6.60 -22.61 -8.94
N ALA A 104 -5.87 -21.58 -9.36
CA ALA A 104 -5.44 -20.49 -8.47
C ALA A 104 -6.60 -19.55 -8.12
N LYS A 105 -7.45 -19.24 -9.09
CA LYS A 105 -8.62 -18.37 -8.91
C LYS A 105 -9.64 -18.98 -7.94
N LYS A 106 -9.87 -20.29 -8.00
CA LYS A 106 -10.76 -21.02 -7.08
C LYS A 106 -10.26 -21.01 -5.64
N GLU A 107 -8.95 -21.20 -5.42
CA GLU A 107 -8.40 -21.13 -4.05
C GLU A 107 -8.46 -19.71 -3.47
N ILE A 108 -8.20 -18.69 -4.28
CA ILE A 108 -8.28 -17.28 -3.85
C ILE A 108 -9.73 -16.88 -3.54
N GLN A 109 -10.69 -17.24 -4.41
CA GLN A 109 -12.13 -17.00 -4.17
C GLN A 109 -12.67 -17.79 -2.97
N SER A 110 -12.16 -18.99 -2.70
CA SER A 110 -12.53 -19.74 -1.49
C SER A 110 -12.09 -19.08 -0.19
N GLN A 111 -11.22 -18.07 -0.26
CA GLN A 111 -10.80 -17.23 0.87
C GLN A 111 -11.57 -15.90 0.97
N GLU A 112 -12.42 -15.56 0.00
CA GLU A 112 -13.28 -14.36 -0.03
C GLU A 112 -14.60 -14.54 0.75
N THR A 113 -14.61 -15.32 1.82
CA THR A 113 -15.59 -15.04 2.89
C THR A 113 -15.22 -13.67 3.45
N ILE A 114 -16.14 -12.69 3.41
CA ILE A 114 -15.95 -11.33 3.94
C ILE A 114 -15.41 -11.45 5.38
N LYS A 115 -14.09 -11.40 5.51
CA LYS A 115 -13.42 -11.28 6.78
C LYS A 115 -13.37 -9.78 7.02
N HIS A 116 -13.88 -9.36 8.17
CA HIS A 116 -13.54 -8.05 8.71
C HIS A 116 -12.03 -7.79 8.55
N ASN A 117 -11.61 -6.53 8.45
CA ASN A 117 -10.19 -6.10 8.43
C ASN A 117 -9.46 -6.45 9.75
N CYS A 118 -9.38 -7.74 10.04
CA CYS A 118 -8.81 -8.38 11.19
C CYS A 118 -7.58 -9.14 10.71
N CYS A 119 -6.50 -9.13 11.48
CA CYS A 119 -5.36 -10.00 11.18
C CYS A 119 -5.74 -11.49 11.35
N ASP A 120 -4.91 -12.39 10.82
CA ASP A 120 -5.14 -13.85 10.83
C ASP A 120 -5.42 -14.42 12.22
N ILE A 121 -4.89 -13.78 13.26
CA ILE A 121 -5.08 -14.16 14.66
C ILE A 121 -6.49 -13.75 15.12
N CYS A 122 -6.89 -12.50 14.87
CA CYS A 122 -8.19 -11.97 15.25
C CYS A 122 -9.35 -12.66 14.50
N ALA A 123 -9.11 -13.09 13.26
CA ALA A 123 -10.09 -13.85 12.48
C ALA A 123 -10.45 -15.19 13.14
N SER A 124 -9.51 -15.83 13.86
CA SER A 124 -9.74 -17.14 14.51
C SER A 124 -10.64 -17.09 15.75
N THR A 125 -10.98 -15.88 16.23
CA THR A 125 -11.71 -15.65 17.49
C THR A 125 -12.82 -14.59 17.37
N CYS A 126 -13.23 -14.19 16.16
CA CYS A 126 -14.33 -13.22 16.00
C CYS A 126 -15.68 -13.91 16.23
N GLU A 127 -16.42 -13.41 17.21
CA GLU A 127 -17.80 -13.81 17.57
C GLU A 127 -18.81 -12.74 17.16
N CYS A 128 -18.51 -12.02 16.08
CA CYS A 128 -19.23 -10.83 15.65
C CYS A 128 -20.62 -11.21 15.09
N GLU A 129 -21.70 -10.64 15.64
CA GLU A 129 -23.10 -11.01 15.32
C GLU A 129 -23.50 -10.75 13.85
N ASP A 130 -22.85 -9.78 13.19
CA ASP A 130 -23.04 -9.46 11.76
C ASP A 130 -22.52 -10.55 10.81
N CYS A 131 -21.63 -11.46 11.26
CA CYS A 131 -21.15 -12.57 10.43
C CYS A 131 -22.17 -13.70 10.28
N LEU A 132 -23.14 -13.84 11.22
CA LEU A 132 -24.10 -14.94 11.22
C LEU A 132 -25.33 -14.69 10.32
N LEU A 133 -25.60 -13.43 9.98
CA LEU A 133 -26.80 -13.05 9.24
C LEU A 133 -26.66 -13.10 7.72
N MET A 134 -25.42 -13.14 7.20
CA MET A 134 -25.15 -13.14 5.77
C MET A 134 -25.11 -14.55 5.15
N GLU A 135 -24.82 -15.60 5.92
CA GLU A 135 -24.92 -17.00 5.45
C GLU A 135 -26.37 -17.38 5.05
N ALA A 136 -27.36 -16.65 5.56
CA ALA A 136 -28.78 -16.86 5.23
C ALA A 136 -29.27 -16.03 4.01
N MET A 137 -28.50 -15.03 3.57
CA MET A 137 -28.88 -14.17 2.43
C MET A 137 -28.39 -14.71 1.08
N ASP A 138 -27.28 -15.47 1.06
CA ASP A 138 -26.74 -16.11 -0.14
C ASP A 138 -27.56 -17.33 -0.63
N ALA A 139 -28.63 -17.71 0.09
CA ALA A 139 -29.51 -18.81 -0.28
C ALA A 139 -30.81 -18.39 -0.98
N MET A 140 -31.02 -17.10 -1.26
CA MET A 140 -32.16 -16.63 -2.06
C MET A 140 -31.72 -16.32 -3.49
N GLU A 141 -32.01 -17.25 -4.41
CA GLU A 141 -32.01 -16.96 -5.85
C GLU A 141 -32.94 -15.77 -6.12
N ILE A 142 -32.39 -14.65 -6.60
CA ILE A 142 -33.19 -13.54 -7.12
C ILE A 142 -33.24 -13.68 -8.63
N ASP A 143 -34.45 -14.05 -9.09
CA ASP A 143 -34.86 -14.04 -10.48
C ASP A 143 -34.57 -12.70 -11.18
N LYS A 144 -34.30 -12.80 -12.48
CA LYS A 144 -34.03 -11.69 -13.42
C LYS A 144 -34.97 -10.50 -13.24
N TYR A 145 -34.42 -9.30 -13.00
CA TYR A 145 -35.16 -8.04 -13.06
C TYR A 145 -34.51 -7.01 -14.01
N ASP A 146 -35.30 -6.70 -15.05
CA ASP A 146 -35.51 -5.52 -15.90
C ASP A 146 -34.49 -4.35 -15.99
N GLU A 147 -34.20 -3.94 -17.22
CA GLU A 147 -33.21 -2.94 -17.70
C GLU A 147 -33.63 -1.45 -17.53
N ASN A 148 -34.55 -1.09 -16.63
CA ASN A 148 -35.05 0.29 -16.57
C ASN A 148 -35.05 0.94 -15.17
N SER A 149 -33.91 0.94 -14.47
CA SER A 149 -33.69 1.80 -13.30
C SER A 149 -32.74 2.96 -13.63
N VAL A 150 -33.32 4.15 -13.71
CA VAL A 150 -32.68 5.45 -13.87
C VAL A 150 -31.60 5.67 -12.81
N PHE A 151 -30.33 5.80 -13.23
CA PHE A 151 -29.25 6.31 -12.39
C PHE A 151 -29.44 7.81 -12.12
N PRO A 152 -29.42 8.28 -10.87
CA PRO A 152 -29.23 9.71 -10.59
C PRO A 152 -27.83 10.11 -11.02
N GLN A 153 -27.73 11.06 -11.95
CA GLN A 153 -26.48 11.72 -12.28
C GLN A 153 -26.02 12.54 -11.07
N VAL A 154 -24.93 12.13 -10.42
CA VAL A 154 -24.24 12.98 -9.44
C VAL A 154 -23.33 13.90 -10.25
N GLU A 155 -23.73 15.17 -10.32
CA GLU A 155 -22.97 16.24 -10.93
C GLU A 155 -21.55 16.29 -10.32
N SER A 156 -20.54 16.32 -11.17
CA SER A 156 -19.14 16.40 -10.76
C SER A 156 -18.81 17.81 -10.25
N GLU A 157 -18.89 18.03 -8.94
CA GLU A 157 -18.38 19.23 -8.28
C GLU A 157 -16.84 19.24 -8.29
N CYS A 158 -16.19 19.58 -9.41
CA CYS A 158 -14.74 19.81 -9.40
C CYS A 158 -14.44 21.19 -8.78
N HIS A 159 -13.59 21.25 -7.76
CA HIS A 159 -13.00 22.50 -7.32
C HIS A 159 -11.87 22.87 -8.28
N LYS A 160 -11.96 24.04 -8.93
CA LYS A 160 -10.87 24.57 -9.74
C LYS A 160 -9.99 25.45 -8.88
N PHE A 161 -8.83 24.95 -8.47
CA PHE A 161 -7.86 25.75 -7.70
C PHE A 161 -6.94 26.54 -8.63
N ASN A 162 -6.81 27.83 -8.39
CA ASN A 162 -5.87 28.70 -9.08
C ASN A 162 -4.42 28.43 -8.62
N ILE A 163 -3.43 28.81 -9.42
CA ILE A 163 -1.99 28.55 -9.14
C ILE A 163 -1.57 29.14 -7.79
N GLU A 164 -2.13 30.28 -7.39
CA GLU A 164 -1.87 30.87 -6.07
C GLU A 164 -2.51 30.08 -4.92
N GLN A 165 -3.70 29.50 -5.13
CA GLN A 165 -4.35 28.63 -4.14
C GLN A 165 -3.58 27.32 -3.98
N LYS A 166 -3.08 26.73 -5.06
CA LYS A 166 -2.22 25.53 -5.02
C LYS A 166 -0.95 25.75 -4.20
N LYS A 167 -0.35 26.95 -4.28
CA LYS A 167 0.80 27.33 -3.45
C LYS A 167 0.44 27.49 -1.96
N VAL A 168 -0.76 28.01 -1.66
CA VAL A 168 -1.25 28.10 -0.29
C VAL A 168 -1.51 26.72 0.29
N ILE A 169 -2.10 25.81 -0.50
CA ILE A 169 -2.32 24.41 -0.13
C ILE A 169 -0.97 23.71 0.13
N GLU A 170 -0.01 23.84 -0.77
CA GLU A 170 1.34 23.27 -0.60
C GLU A 170 1.97 23.75 0.71
N LYS A 171 1.88 25.05 1.00
CA LYS A 171 2.41 25.62 2.24
C LYS A 171 1.70 25.06 3.48
N GLN A 172 0.36 24.99 3.49
CA GLN A 172 -0.40 24.46 4.63
C GLN A 172 -0.15 22.96 4.84
N LEU A 173 0.06 22.18 3.78
CA LEU A 173 0.41 20.77 3.87
C LEU A 173 1.84 20.55 4.41
N VAL A 174 2.78 21.44 4.06
CA VAL A 174 4.13 21.45 4.65
C VAL A 174 4.08 21.85 6.13
N ASP A 175 3.30 22.85 6.50
CA ASP A 175 3.12 23.25 7.90
C ASP A 175 2.45 22.12 8.72
N LEU A 176 1.47 21.42 8.14
CA LEU A 176 0.86 20.22 8.73
C LEU A 176 1.90 19.11 8.93
N ARG A 177 2.77 18.88 7.95
CA ARG A 177 3.89 17.92 8.05
C ARG A 177 4.83 18.27 9.20
N GLU A 178 5.19 19.54 9.37
CA GLU A 178 6.05 19.98 10.48
C GLU A 178 5.37 19.75 11.85
N SER A 179 4.06 20.02 11.96
CA SER A 179 3.29 19.77 13.19
C SER A 179 3.20 18.28 13.56
N ILE A 180 3.12 17.42 12.55
CA ILE A 180 3.05 15.97 12.70
C ILE A 180 4.43 15.41 13.07
N SER A 181 5.50 15.93 12.46
CA SER A 181 6.87 15.55 12.75
C SER A 181 7.28 15.83 14.20
N GLN A 182 6.69 16.84 14.83
CA GLN A 182 6.94 17.15 16.25
C GLN A 182 6.34 16.11 17.21
N ASN A 183 5.36 15.32 16.75
CA ASN A 183 4.67 14.29 17.53
C ASN A 183 5.08 12.86 17.15
N ALA A 184 5.92 12.67 16.11
CA ALA A 184 6.35 11.37 15.63
C ALA A 184 7.60 10.85 16.39
N CYS A 185 7.65 9.52 16.54
CA CYS A 185 8.70 8.75 17.23
C CYS A 185 10.09 8.88 16.56
N LEU A 186 11.12 8.20 17.10
CA LEU A 186 12.57 8.21 16.78
C LEU A 186 13.02 8.19 15.28
N LEU A 187 12.12 8.11 14.31
CA LEU A 187 12.39 8.14 12.86
C LEU A 187 11.72 9.36 12.22
N SER A 188 12.23 9.85 11.09
CA SER A 188 11.61 11.00 10.40
C SER A 188 10.13 10.74 10.07
N ALA A 189 9.32 11.81 10.03
CA ALA A 189 7.89 11.73 9.71
C ALA A 189 7.60 10.97 8.40
N ASP A 190 8.55 11.05 7.45
CA ASP A 190 8.51 10.35 6.16
C ASP A 190 8.46 8.81 6.33
N HIS A 191 9.15 8.26 7.32
CA HIS A 191 9.18 6.81 7.58
C HIS A 191 8.07 6.33 8.51
N SER A 192 7.57 7.22 9.37
CA SER A 192 6.60 6.87 10.40
C SER A 192 5.15 6.93 9.92
N LEU A 193 4.84 7.83 8.98
CA LEU A 193 3.46 8.18 8.62
C LEU A 193 3.20 8.19 7.11
N GLY A 194 4.20 7.91 6.29
CA GLY A 194 4.08 7.89 4.83
C GLY A 194 3.80 9.26 4.19
N PHE A 195 3.65 10.32 4.99
CA PHE A 195 3.33 11.68 4.52
C PHE A 195 4.58 12.43 4.05
N THR A 196 5.14 11.96 2.93
CA THR A 196 6.36 12.52 2.34
C THR A 196 6.09 13.78 1.54
N THR A 197 7.15 14.53 1.20
CA THR A 197 7.05 15.67 0.27
C THR A 197 6.55 15.29 -1.12
N GLN A 198 6.70 14.02 -1.51
CA GLN A 198 6.15 13.50 -2.76
C GLN A 198 4.63 13.35 -2.68
N VAL A 199 4.11 12.89 -1.55
CA VAL A 199 2.67 12.80 -1.30
C VAL A 199 2.03 14.19 -1.29
N VAL A 200 2.70 15.17 -0.68
CA VAL A 200 2.25 16.58 -0.73
C VAL A 200 2.14 17.08 -2.18
N LYS A 201 3.11 16.76 -3.04
CA LYS A 201 3.05 17.13 -4.47
C LYS A 201 1.92 16.43 -5.21
N GLN A 202 1.73 15.13 -4.99
CA GLN A 202 0.62 14.36 -5.58
C GLN A 202 -0.74 14.96 -5.21
N ILE A 203 -0.90 15.39 -3.94
CA ILE A 203 -2.12 16.07 -3.47
C ILE A 203 -2.31 17.40 -4.20
N VAL A 204 -1.27 18.21 -4.35
CA VAL A 204 -1.36 19.51 -5.06
C VAL A 204 -1.62 19.34 -6.56
N GLU A 205 -1.11 18.28 -7.16
CA GLU A 205 -1.37 17.94 -8.57
C GLU A 205 -2.80 17.42 -8.78
N SER A 206 -3.32 16.64 -7.83
CA SER A 206 -4.63 15.97 -7.94
C SER A 206 -5.77 16.65 -7.16
N CYS A 207 -5.50 17.82 -6.54
CA CYS A 207 -6.42 18.53 -5.64
C CYS A 207 -7.77 18.86 -6.28
N ASP A 208 -7.81 19.04 -7.60
CA ASP A 208 -9.01 19.42 -8.34
C ASP A 208 -10.08 18.30 -8.35
N SER A 209 -9.69 17.08 -7.92
CA SER A 209 -10.50 15.87 -7.97
C SER A 209 -10.65 15.15 -6.61
N MET A 210 -10.20 15.80 -5.53
CA MET A 210 -10.21 15.29 -4.15
C MET A 210 -11.32 15.94 -3.34
N ILE A 211 -12.55 15.42 -3.49
CA ILE A 211 -13.76 16.00 -2.88
C ILE A 211 -14.19 15.24 -1.61
N THR A 212 -13.79 13.97 -1.48
CA THR A 212 -14.16 13.11 -0.35
C THR A 212 -12.93 12.46 0.25
N VAL A 213 -13.02 12.04 1.52
CA VAL A 213 -11.95 11.30 2.22
C VAL A 213 -11.51 10.07 1.42
N GLU A 214 -12.46 9.39 0.79
CA GLU A 214 -12.20 8.23 -0.08
C GLU A 214 -11.36 8.61 -1.31
N HIS A 215 -11.64 9.75 -1.95
CA HIS A 215 -10.83 10.25 -3.07
C HIS A 215 -9.41 10.63 -2.63
N VAL A 216 -9.24 11.12 -1.39
CA VAL A 216 -7.92 11.43 -0.84
C VAL A 216 -7.14 10.15 -0.55
N LEU A 217 -7.77 9.12 0.00
CA LEU A 217 -7.14 7.83 0.28
C LEU A 217 -6.81 7.04 -1.01
N ASP A 218 -7.57 7.23 -2.08
CA ASP A 218 -7.36 6.54 -3.36
C ASP A 218 -6.30 7.24 -4.23
N LYS A 219 -6.26 8.58 -4.23
CA LYS A 219 -5.37 9.37 -5.10
C LYS A 219 -4.12 9.90 -4.42
N ALA A 220 -4.11 10.02 -3.09
CA ALA A 220 -2.91 10.33 -2.32
C ALA A 220 -2.46 9.06 -1.60
N ASP A 221 -1.15 8.83 -1.55
CA ASP A 221 -0.55 7.70 -0.81
C ASP A 221 -0.64 7.93 0.74
N ILE A 222 -1.84 8.20 1.25
CA ILE A 222 -2.17 8.40 2.66
C ILE A 222 -2.93 7.18 3.17
N TRP A 223 -2.51 6.61 4.30
CA TRP A 223 -3.14 5.42 4.88
C TRP A 223 -3.94 5.69 6.17
N ASP A 224 -3.86 6.92 6.68
CA ASP A 224 -4.57 7.33 7.89
C ASP A 224 -5.81 8.16 7.54
N ALA A 225 -6.98 7.65 7.87
CA ALA A 225 -8.26 8.34 7.67
C ALA A 225 -8.32 9.68 8.41
N THR A 226 -7.65 9.80 9.57
CA THR A 226 -7.62 11.07 10.30
C THR A 226 -6.73 12.12 9.63
N LEU A 227 -5.66 11.68 8.98
CA LEU A 227 -4.81 12.53 8.15
C LEU A 227 -5.53 12.94 6.86
N ALA A 228 -6.23 12.01 6.21
CA ALA A 228 -7.03 12.29 5.02
C ALA A 228 -8.13 13.33 5.30
N GLN A 229 -8.80 13.24 6.47
CA GLN A 229 -9.76 14.25 6.90
C GLN A 229 -9.11 15.63 7.08
N LYS A 230 -7.93 15.71 7.71
CA LYS A 230 -7.20 16.99 7.86
C LYS A 230 -6.78 17.60 6.52
N VAL A 231 -6.41 16.77 5.55
CA VAL A 231 -6.11 17.22 4.18
C VAL A 231 -7.37 17.77 3.52
N LEU A 232 -8.51 17.09 3.68
CA LEU A 232 -9.80 17.56 3.15
C LEU A 232 -10.22 18.90 3.77
N ASP A 233 -10.07 19.05 5.10
CA ASP A 233 -10.34 20.31 5.79
C ASP A 233 -9.47 21.47 5.26
N ILE A 234 -8.20 21.21 4.93
CA ILE A 234 -7.30 22.19 4.30
C ILE A 234 -7.80 22.58 2.90
N LEU A 235 -8.22 21.60 2.10
CA LEU A 235 -8.76 21.85 0.75
C LEU A 235 -10.05 22.67 0.79
N GLU A 236 -10.98 22.35 1.70
CA GLU A 236 -12.22 23.08 1.89
C GLU A 236 -12.00 24.51 2.42
N ASN A 237 -11.01 24.71 3.29
CA ASN A 237 -10.67 26.03 3.84
C ASN A 237 -10.06 26.96 2.79
N VAL A 238 -9.37 26.43 1.78
CA VAL A 238 -8.79 27.22 0.67
C VAL A 238 -9.79 27.39 -0.49
N ALA A 239 -10.80 26.54 -0.57
CA ALA A 239 -11.89 26.64 -1.55
C ALA A 239 -12.93 27.73 -1.20
N LYS A 240 -13.01 28.15 0.08
CA LYS A 240 -13.83 29.30 0.55
C LYS A 240 -13.19 30.64 0.25
#